data_AF-A0A9D1R259-F1
#
_entry.id   AF-A0A9D1R259-F1
#
_cell.length_a   1.000
_cell.length_b   1.000
_cell.length_c   1.000
_cell.angle_alpha   90.00
_cell.angle_beta   90.00
_cell.angle_gamma   90.00
#
_symmetry.space_group_name_H-M   'P 1'
#
loop_
_entity.id
_entity.type
_entity.pdbx_description
1 polymer ?
#
loop_
_entity_poly.entity_id
_entity_poly.type
_entity_poly.pdbx_seq_one_letter_code
_entity_poly.pdbx_strand_id
1 'polypeptide(L)' 'FPIALAGCFGYIVNGWNAANLPPYSFGYIYLPSLFGIVVVSMFTAPLGARLAQTLPVPKLKKCFALLLIVVGIRMLLKAL' A
#
# COMPACT_ATOMS: atom_id res chain seq x y z
N PHE A 1 7.41 2.82 -11.50
CA PHE A 1 6.94 4.06 -10.83
C PHE A 1 5.85 4.88 -11.54
N PRO A 2 5.51 4.74 -12.84
CA PRO A 2 4.55 5.67 -13.48
C PRO A 2 3.11 5.51 -12.96
N ILE A 3 2.68 4.29 -12.62
CA ILE A 3 1.34 4.01 -12.08
C ILE A 3 1.10 4.71 -10.73
N ALA A 4 2.11 4.70 -9.85
CA ALA A 4 2.01 5.35 -8.54
C ALA A 4 1.92 6.88 -8.68
N LEU A 5 2.70 7.46 -9.59
CA LEU A 5 2.66 8.90 -9.89
C LEU A 5 1.32 9.31 -10.50
N ALA A 6 0.81 8.54 -11.47
CA ALA A 6 -0.49 8.79 -12.09
C ALA A 6 -1.64 8.70 -11.08
N GLY A 7 -1.62 7.70 -10.20
CA GLY A 7 -2.60 7.57 -9.12
C GLY A 7 -2.54 8.75 -8.13
N CYS A 8 -1.33 9.13 -7.69
CA CYS A 8 -1.11 10.27 -6.80
C CYS A 8 -1.64 11.58 -7.41
N PHE A 9 -1.29 11.84 -8.68
CA PHE A 9 -1.82 12.98 -9.43
C PHE A 9 -3.35 12.94 -9.54
N GLY A 10 -3.94 11.77 -9.81
CA GLY A 10 -5.38 11.57 -9.86
C GLY A 10 -6.09 11.94 -8.55
N TYR A 11 -5.52 11.57 -7.40
CA TYR A 11 -6.06 11.91 -6.07
C TYR A 11 -5.91 13.40 -5.73
N ILE A 12 -4.83 14.05 -6.18
CA ILE A 12 -4.64 15.50 -5.98
C ILE A 12 -5.66 16.28 -6.81
N VAL A 13 -5.80 15.95 -8.10
CA VAL A 13 -6.71 16.64 -9.03
C VAL A 13 -8.18 16.45 -8.63
N ASN A 14 -8.58 15.24 -8.25
CA ASN A 14 -9.96 14.98 -7.78
C ASN A 14 -10.27 15.60 -6.41
N GLY A 15 -9.26 15.76 -5.54
CA GLY A 15 -9.44 16.31 -4.20
C GLY A 15 -9.37 17.84 -4.14
N TRP A 16 -8.98 18.51 -5.23
CA TRP A 16 -8.72 19.95 -5.26
C TRP A 16 -9.97 20.82 -4.95
N ASN A 17 -11.17 20.29 -5.17
CA ASN A 17 -12.43 21.02 -4.98
C ASN A 17 -13.27 20.52 -3.78
N ALA A 18 -12.71 19.69 -2.89
CA ALA A 18 -13.48 19.14 -1.77
C ALA A 18 -13.60 20.16 -0.62
N ALA A 19 -14.82 20.64 -0.37
CA ALA A 19 -15.13 21.75 0.54
C ALA A 19 -15.01 21.45 2.05
N ASN A 20 -14.51 20.29 2.47
CA ASN A 20 -14.43 19.86 3.88
C ASN A 20 -13.11 19.15 4.22
N LEU A 21 -11.99 19.62 3.67
CA LEU A 21 -10.70 18.99 3.91
C LEU A 21 -10.07 19.51 5.22
N PRO A 22 -9.53 18.63 6.08
CA PRO A 22 -8.79 19.02 7.27
C PRO A 22 -7.63 19.97 6.91
N PRO A 23 -7.27 20.93 7.79
CA PRO A 23 -6.07 21.75 7.59
C PRO A 23 -4.87 20.81 7.40
N TYR A 24 -3.99 21.10 6.43
CA TYR A 24 -2.87 20.26 5.98
C TYR A 24 -3.18 19.11 4.98
N SER A 25 -4.29 19.17 4.26
CA SER A 25 -4.56 18.24 3.15
C SER A 25 -4.22 18.86 1.79
N PHE A 26 -3.51 18.14 0.92
CA PHE A 26 -3.24 18.54 -0.46
C PHE A 26 -4.07 17.64 -1.39
N GLY A 27 -5.28 18.10 -1.74
CA GLY A 27 -6.32 17.25 -2.31
C GLY A 27 -6.76 16.16 -1.30
N TYR A 28 -6.99 14.93 -1.76
CA TYR A 28 -7.31 13.79 -0.88
C TYR A 28 -6.10 13.27 -0.06
N ILE A 29 -4.91 13.86 -0.25
CA ILE A 29 -3.69 13.41 0.41
C ILE A 29 -3.49 14.24 1.69
N TYR A 30 -3.67 13.59 2.85
CA TYR A 30 -3.41 14.20 4.14
C TYR A 30 -1.92 14.12 4.48
N LEU A 31 -1.24 15.27 4.52
CA LEU A 31 0.21 15.37 4.70
C LEU A 31 0.71 14.70 6.00
N PRO A 32 0.04 14.84 7.16
CA PRO A 32 0.46 14.18 8.39
C PRO A 32 0.38 12.64 8.31
N SER A 33 -0.68 12.10 7.70
CA SER A 33 -0.78 10.64 7.49
C SER A 33 0.30 10.14 6.54
N LEU A 34 0.58 10.90 5.47
CA LEU A 34 1.66 10.55 4.54
C LEU A 34 3.00 10.51 5.26
N PHE A 35 3.30 11.50 6.11
CA PHE A 35 4.51 11.53 6.90
C PHE A 35 4.61 10.32 7.85
N GLY A 36 3.53 10.01 8.58
CA GLY A 36 3.48 8.85 9.48
C GLY A 36 3.73 7.53 8.75
N ILE A 37 3.08 7.33 7.60
CA ILE A 37 3.25 6.12 6.78
C ILE A 37 4.69 6.03 6.25
N VAL A 38 5.26 7.13 5.75
CA VAL A 38 6.64 7.13 5.23
C VAL A 38 7.64 6.77 6.33
N VAL A 39 7.52 7.37 7.52
CA VAL A 39 8.43 7.09 8.64
C VAL A 39 8.32 5.62 9.05
N VAL A 40 7.11 5.13 9.32
CA VAL A 40 6.91 3.72 9.72
C VAL A 40 7.38 2.76 8.63
N SER A 41 7.08 3.05 7.37
CA SER A 41 7.49 2.24 6.23
C SER A 41 9.02 2.22 6.05
N MET A 42 9.71 3.35 6.23
CA MET A 42 11.18 3.38 6.20
C MET A 42 11.82 2.50 7.27
N PHE A 43 11.21 2.41 8.46
CA PHE A 43 11.68 1.50 9.52
C PHE A 43 11.30 0.04 9.27
N THR A 44 10.09 -0.23 8.78
CA THR A 44 9.59 -1.60 8.58
C THR A 44 10.08 -2.24 7.28
N ALA A 45 10.32 -1.46 6.21
CA ALA A 45 10.80 -1.96 4.92
C ALA A 45 12.14 -2.73 5.00
N PRO A 46 13.20 -2.27 5.69
CA PRO A 46 14.44 -3.02 5.79
C PRO A 46 14.28 -4.31 6.62
N LEU A 47 13.41 -4.30 7.63
CA LEU A 47 13.06 -5.52 8.39
C LEU A 47 12.42 -6.56 7.47
N GLY A 48 11.46 -6.16 6.66
CA GLY A 48 10.81 -7.03 5.67
C GLY A 48 11.78 -7.55 4.61
N ALA A 49 12.66 -6.69 4.09
CA ALA A 49 13.68 -7.07 3.10
C ALA A 49 14.67 -8.10 3.67
N ARG A 50 15.13 -7.90 4.91
CA ARG A 50 16.00 -8.85 5.61
C ARG A 50 15.30 -10.19 5.83
N LEU A 51 14.07 -10.19 6.32
CA LEU A 51 13.28 -11.42 6.50
C LEU A 51 13.09 -12.17 5.18
N ALA A 52 12.83 -11.47 4.08
CA ALA A 52 12.68 -12.07 2.76
C ALA A 52 13.99 -12.67 2.21
N GLN A 53 15.14 -12.06 2.49
CA GLN A 53 16.45 -12.58 2.05
C GLN A 53 17.00 -13.71 2.94
N THR A 54 16.64 -13.74 4.23
CA THR A 54 17.14 -14.76 5.18
C THR A 54 16.27 -16.03 5.18
N LEU A 55 15.03 -15.95 4.70
CA LEU A 55 14.16 -17.12 4.60
C LEU A 55 14.57 -18.02 3.44
N PRO A 56 14.72 -19.34 3.65
CA PRO A 56 14.98 -20.28 2.57
C PRO A 56 13.83 -20.26 1.56
N VAL A 57 14.18 -20.15 0.27
CA VAL A 57 13.28 -20.14 -0.91
C VAL A 57 12.03 -21.04 -0.79
N PRO A 58 12.10 -22.30 -0.32
CA PRO A 58 10.92 -23.14 -0.15
C PRO A 58 9.87 -22.61 0.85
N LYS A 59 10.29 -21.93 1.93
CA LYS A 59 9.35 -21.32 2.90
C LYS A 59 8.68 -20.07 2.32
N LEU A 60 9.44 -19.24 1.61
CA LEU A 60 8.92 -18.04 0.96
C LEU A 60 7.87 -18.39 -0.10
N LYS A 61 8.15 -19.41 -0.92
CA LYS A 61 7.22 -19.90 -1.95
C LYS A 61 5.91 -20.43 -1.36
N LYS A 62 5.97 -21.17 -0.24
CA LYS A 62 4.77 -21.63 0.49
C LYS A 62 3.95 -20.46 1.03
N CYS A 63 4.59 -19.44 1.59
CA CYS A 63 3.91 -18.27 2.12
C CYS A 63 3.19 -17.48 1.02
N PHE A 64 3.84 -17.32 -0.14
CA PHE A 64 3.24 -16.65 -1.30
C PHE A 64 2.07 -17.46 -1.89
N ALA A 65 2.21 -18.79 -1.98
CA ALA A 65 1.14 -19.67 -2.43
C ALA A 65 -0.09 -19.59 -1.50
N LEU A 66 0.12 -19.56 -0.18
CA LEU A 66 -0.96 -19.40 0.78
C LEU A 66 -1.67 -18.06 0.62
N LEU A 67 -0.92 -16.97 0.42
CA LEU A 67 -1.49 -15.65 0.13
C LEU A 67 -2.34 -15.66 -1.15
N LEU A 68 -1.85 -16.30 -2.23
CA LEU A 68 -2.60 -16.44 -3.49
C LEU A 68 -3.90 -17.23 -3.31
N ILE A 69 -3.89 -18.31 -2.52
CA ILE A 69 -5.10 -19.08 -2.21
C ILE A 69 -6.11 -18.20 -1.47
N VAL A 70 -5.67 -17.45 -0.44
CA VAL A 70 -6.55 -16.54 0.31
C VAL A 70 -7.15 -15.46 -0.59
N VAL A 71 -6.35 -14.85 -1.46
CA VAL A 71 -6.83 -13.83 -2.40
C VAL A 71 -7.82 -14.43 -3.40
N GLY A 72 -7.52 -15.62 -3.95
CA GLY A 72 -8.40 -16.33 -4.87
C GLY A 72 -9.74 -16.68 -4.23
N ILE A 73 -9.73 -17.20 -2.99
CA ILE A 73 -10.95 -17.45 -2.21
C ILE A 73 -11.72 -16.14 -2.00
N ARG A 74 -11.05 -15.06 -1.60
CA ARG A 74 -11.71 -13.76 -1.39
C ARG A 74 -12.33 -13.22 -2.68
N MET A 75 -11.67 -13.39 -3.83
CA MET A 75 -12.24 -13.00 -5.13
C MET A 75 -13.44 -13.85 -5.50
N LEU A 76 -13.40 -15.17 -5.25
CA LEU A 76 -14.52 -16.07 -5.51
C LEU A 76 -15.72 -15.75 -4.61
N LEU A 77 -15.49 -15.50 -3.31
CA LEU A 77 -16.53 -15.06 -2.38
C LEU A 77 -17.12 -13.68 -2.70
N LYS A 78 -16.36 -12.80 -3.36
CA LYS A 78 -16.84 -11.47 -3.77
C LYS A 78 -17.52 -11.50 -5.15
N ALA A 79 -17.25 -12.54 -5.94
CA ALA A 79 -17.82 -12.74 -7.27
C ALA A 79 -19.12 -13.57 -7.25
N LEU A 80 -19.32 -14.36 -6.19
CA LEU A 80 -20.53 -15.15 -5.92
C LEU A 80 -21.53 -14.31 -5.11
#